data_AF-K3ZL92-F1
#
_entry.id   AF-K3ZL92-F1
#
_cell.length_a   1.000
_cell.length_b   1.000
_cell.length_c   1.000
_cell.angle_alpha   90.00
_cell.angle_beta   90.00
_cell.angle_gamma   90.00
#
_symmetry.space_group_name_H-M   'P 1'
#
loop_
_entity.id
_entity.type
_entity.pdbx_description
1 polymer ?
#
loop_
_entity_poly.entity_id
_entity_poly.type
_entity_poly.pdbx_seq_one_letter_code
_entity_poly.pdbx_strand_id
1 'polypeptide(L)'
;MALCRILTNHPDHEGILDGPEHPKLSTRQHPLLLSDRMDRWLHIKLQVAGEGTSVTLAIGMDDLRVHGFTNENEDRLWYRPEDYKKWLSLSSQVNLHWGYGYDSILGVNSHEGIVGKLASETQGLGKTTAVNAVRVLSRFRPHVLLGELVAGGDKYYDARVALVCLSVMVCDSAKLNPVLKHIESGWENGTGHTKELEGYIKNWNRISSALLDWKEDSYRTWMKDERLERIGIKSPEDALDVVHLCSAERMHRF
;
A
#
# COMPACT_ATOMS: atom_id res chain seq x y z
N MET A 1 5.15 -12.94 4.01
CA MET A 1 6.53 -12.81 4.52
C MET A 1 7.67 -12.90 3.47
N ALA A 2 7.42 -13.11 2.16
CA ALA A 2 8.50 -13.04 1.14
C ALA A 2 8.83 -11.60 0.70
N LEU A 3 7.81 -10.73 0.64
CA LEU A 3 7.94 -9.35 0.15
C LEU A 3 8.88 -8.50 1.01
N CYS A 4 8.66 -8.44 2.33
CA CYS A 4 9.54 -7.68 3.23
C CYS A 4 10.99 -8.13 3.12
N ARG A 5 11.24 -9.45 3.07
CA ARG A 5 12.60 -10.00 2.92
C ARG A 5 13.25 -9.58 1.60
N ILE A 6 12.51 -9.48 0.50
CA ILE A 6 13.05 -9.00 -0.79
C ILE A 6 13.42 -7.52 -0.70
N LEU A 7 12.57 -6.72 -0.05
CA LEU A 7 12.76 -5.28 0.06
C LEU A 7 13.93 -4.89 0.97
N THR A 8 14.23 -5.72 1.97
CA THR A 8 15.20 -5.40 3.03
C THR A 8 16.53 -6.12 2.85
N ASN A 9 16.65 -7.01 1.86
CA ASN A 9 17.89 -7.71 1.54
C ASN A 9 18.83 -6.83 0.70
N HIS A 10 19.53 -5.93 1.36
CA HIS A 10 20.47 -4.97 0.78
C HIS A 10 21.69 -4.77 1.70
N PRO A 11 22.90 -4.50 1.18
CA PRO A 11 24.09 -4.23 2.00
C PRO A 11 23.86 -3.15 3.09
N ASP A 12 23.22 -2.04 2.74
CA ASP A 12 22.86 -0.95 3.67
C ASP A 12 21.52 -1.22 4.39
N HIS A 13 21.29 -2.44 4.87
CA HIS A 13 20.11 -2.77 5.66
C HIS A 13 20.16 -2.02 7.00
N GLU A 14 19.06 -1.38 7.36
CA GLU A 14 18.90 -0.67 8.62
C GLU A 14 17.47 -0.88 9.16
N GLY A 15 17.36 -1.10 10.46
CA GLY A 15 16.11 -1.20 11.19
C GLY A 15 15.98 -0.15 12.28
N ILE A 16 14.74 0.08 12.72
CA ILE A 16 14.43 1.02 13.81
C ILE A 16 15.17 0.67 15.10
N LEU A 17 15.42 -0.62 15.37
CA LEU A 17 16.01 -1.12 16.60
C LEU A 17 17.49 -1.53 16.49
N ASP A 18 18.20 -1.12 15.43
CA ASP A 18 19.60 -1.52 15.22
C ASP A 18 20.64 -0.62 15.96
N GLY A 19 20.18 0.33 16.79
CA GLY A 19 21.05 1.29 17.48
C GLY A 19 21.85 0.70 18.65
N PRO A 20 22.97 1.33 19.05
CA PRO A 20 23.82 0.87 20.15
C PRO A 20 23.11 0.90 21.51
N GLU A 21 22.11 1.77 21.68
CA GLU A 21 21.28 1.90 22.89
C GLU A 21 19.88 1.27 22.72
N HIS A 22 19.72 0.31 21.78
CA HIS A 22 18.39 -0.21 21.46
C HIS A 22 17.68 -0.84 22.69
N PRO A 23 16.44 -0.46 22.97
CA PRO A 23 15.67 -1.04 24.05
C PRO A 23 15.07 -2.38 23.61
N LYS A 24 14.94 -3.35 24.54
CA LYS A 24 14.33 -4.67 24.28
C LYS A 24 12.79 -4.58 24.26
N LEU A 25 12.24 -3.77 23.37
CA LEU A 25 10.78 -3.54 23.28
C LEU A 25 10.07 -4.50 22.34
N SER A 26 10.76 -4.96 21.30
CA SER A 26 10.20 -5.90 20.33
C SER A 26 11.24 -6.93 19.93
N THR A 27 10.80 -8.18 19.78
CA THR A 27 11.62 -9.24 19.19
C THR A 27 11.46 -9.29 17.67
N ARG A 28 10.57 -8.47 17.09
CA ARG A 28 10.36 -8.38 15.64
C ARG A 28 11.32 -7.40 15.01
N GLN A 29 11.73 -7.68 13.78
CA GLN A 29 12.47 -6.74 12.96
C GLN A 29 11.53 -5.66 12.41
N HIS A 30 12.00 -4.42 12.46
CA HIS A 30 11.33 -3.22 11.94
C HIS A 30 12.22 -2.54 10.92
N PRO A 31 12.46 -3.18 9.76
CA PRO A 31 13.35 -2.64 8.74
C PRO A 31 12.85 -1.31 8.17
N LEU A 32 13.79 -0.49 7.71
CA LEU A 32 13.53 0.72 6.95
C LEU A 32 13.51 0.41 5.45
N LEU A 33 12.61 1.08 4.73
CA LEU A 33 12.67 1.18 3.28
C LEU A 33 13.88 2.01 2.85
N LEU A 34 14.34 1.82 1.62
CA LEU A 34 15.49 2.55 1.10
C LEU A 34 15.02 3.90 0.53
N SER A 35 15.44 5.00 1.17
CA SER A 35 15.04 6.38 0.79
C SER A 35 15.50 6.83 -0.59
N ASP A 36 16.53 6.20 -1.17
CA ASP A 36 17.24 6.70 -2.37
C ASP A 36 17.03 5.82 -3.61
N ARG A 37 15.85 5.19 -3.71
CA ARG A 37 15.52 4.25 -4.79
C ARG A 37 14.20 4.59 -5.49
N MET A 38 13.91 5.88 -5.65
CA MET A 38 12.70 6.37 -6.33
C MET A 38 12.55 5.90 -7.79
N ASP A 39 13.61 5.34 -8.38
CA ASP A 39 13.59 4.78 -9.73
C ASP A 39 13.43 3.24 -9.77
N ARG A 40 13.23 2.60 -8.61
CA ARG A 40 13.10 1.14 -8.51
C ARG A 40 11.69 0.69 -8.23
N TRP A 41 11.27 -0.23 -9.07
CA TRP A 41 9.94 -0.80 -9.09
C TRP A 41 10.01 -2.27 -8.71
N LEU A 42 9.08 -2.69 -7.86
CA LEU A 42 8.79 -4.09 -7.66
C LEU A 42 7.59 -4.46 -8.51
N HIS A 43 7.76 -5.46 -9.37
CA HIS A 43 6.67 -6.04 -10.15
C HIS A 43 6.18 -7.33 -9.50
N ILE A 44 4.93 -7.33 -9.03
CA ILE A 44 4.29 -8.52 -8.44
C ILE A 44 3.21 -9.03 -9.39
N LYS A 45 3.45 -10.21 -9.98
CA LYS A 45 2.45 -10.92 -10.76
C LYS A 45 1.53 -11.71 -9.84
N LEU A 46 0.24 -11.39 -9.87
CA LEU A 46 -0.83 -12.11 -9.20
C LEU A 46 -1.56 -12.95 -10.25
N GLN A 47 -1.62 -14.26 -10.03
CA GLN A 47 -2.27 -15.20 -10.94
C GLN A 47 -3.32 -16.01 -10.19
N VAL A 48 -4.49 -16.14 -10.80
CA VAL A 48 -5.56 -17.01 -10.27
C VAL A 48 -5.18 -18.46 -10.54
N ALA A 49 -5.11 -19.26 -9.48
CA ALA A 49 -4.78 -20.68 -9.59
C ALA A 49 -5.80 -21.42 -10.47
N GLY A 50 -5.32 -22.20 -11.44
CA GLY A 50 -6.17 -22.92 -12.38
C GLY A 50 -6.72 -22.06 -13.53
N GLU A 51 -6.34 -20.78 -13.63
CA GLU A 51 -6.71 -19.89 -14.72
C GLU A 51 -5.49 -19.26 -15.40
N GLY A 52 -5.65 -18.87 -16.68
CA GLY A 52 -4.71 -17.99 -17.38
C GLY A 52 -4.82 -16.51 -16.95
N THR A 53 -5.71 -16.20 -16.01
CA THR A 53 -6.00 -14.85 -15.54
C THR A 53 -4.87 -14.35 -14.63
N SER A 54 -4.23 -13.24 -15.02
CA SER A 54 -3.22 -12.60 -14.18
C SER A 54 -3.21 -11.07 -14.33
N VAL A 55 -2.64 -10.41 -13.33
CA VAL A 55 -2.32 -8.98 -13.34
C VAL A 55 -0.95 -8.80 -12.70
N THR A 56 -0.15 -7.87 -13.21
CA THR A 56 1.12 -7.48 -12.62
C THR A 56 0.99 -6.08 -12.04
N LEU A 57 1.23 -5.93 -10.74
CA LEU A 57 1.25 -4.64 -10.04
C LEU A 57 2.66 -4.06 -10.07
N ALA A 58 2.79 -2.76 -10.35
CA ALA A 58 4.01 -2.00 -10.15
C ALA A 58 3.95 -1.24 -8.83
N ILE A 59 4.89 -1.57 -7.95
CA ILE A 59 4.97 -1.06 -6.59
C ILE A 59 6.25 -0.25 -6.43
N GLY A 60 6.14 0.98 -5.90
CA GLY A 60 7.30 1.81 -5.56
C GLY A 60 8.06 1.19 -4.40
N MET A 61 9.38 1.01 -4.52
CA MET A 61 10.17 0.40 -3.44
C MET A 61 10.40 1.35 -2.25
N ASP A 62 10.17 2.65 -2.43
CA ASP A 62 10.33 3.72 -1.46
C ASP A 62 9.08 3.92 -0.59
N ASP A 63 7.88 3.76 -1.17
CA ASP A 63 6.61 4.01 -0.49
C ASP A 63 5.72 2.77 -0.30
N LEU A 64 6.08 1.65 -0.95
CA LEU A 64 5.25 0.46 -1.10
C LEU A 64 3.80 0.81 -1.42
N ARG A 65 3.59 1.56 -2.48
CA ARG A 65 2.27 1.82 -3.05
C ARG A 65 2.17 1.24 -4.44
N VAL A 66 0.97 0.81 -4.82
CA VAL A 66 0.70 0.45 -6.21
C VAL A 66 0.54 1.73 -7.00
N HIS A 67 1.42 1.93 -7.97
CA HIS A 67 1.39 3.10 -8.84
C HIS A 67 0.91 2.76 -10.26
N GLY A 68 0.76 1.47 -10.56
CA GLY A 68 0.19 1.03 -11.81
C GLY A 68 0.00 -0.47 -11.87
N PHE A 69 -0.69 -0.92 -12.90
CA PHE A 69 -0.86 -2.34 -13.20
C PHE A 69 -0.82 -2.59 -14.70
N THR A 70 -0.46 -3.81 -15.07
CA THR A 70 -0.59 -4.31 -16.44
C THR A 70 -1.25 -5.68 -16.42
N ASN A 71 -2.00 -5.98 -17.47
CA ASN A 71 -2.76 -7.21 -17.61
C ASN A 71 -2.22 -8.11 -18.74
N GLU A 72 -0.94 -7.95 -19.08
CA GLU A 72 -0.19 -8.78 -20.06
C GLU A 72 -0.88 -8.96 -21.42
N ASN A 73 -1.78 -8.05 -21.79
CA ASN A 73 -2.42 -8.07 -23.10
C ASN A 73 -1.42 -7.67 -24.19
N GLU A 74 -1.80 -7.91 -25.45
CA GLU A 74 -0.95 -7.74 -26.63
C GLU A 74 -0.23 -6.39 -26.67
N ASP A 75 -0.87 -5.32 -26.19
CA ASP A 75 -0.33 -3.95 -26.19
C ASP A 75 0.68 -3.66 -25.06
N ARG A 76 0.82 -4.56 -24.07
CA ARG A 76 1.71 -4.42 -22.89
C ARG A 76 1.65 -3.04 -22.20
N LEU A 77 0.46 -2.45 -22.18
CA LEU A 77 0.22 -1.14 -21.59
C LEU A 77 0.31 -1.19 -20.06
N TRP A 78 0.93 -0.18 -19.48
CA TRP A 78 0.85 0.11 -18.05
C TRP A 78 -0.25 1.13 -17.78
N TYR A 79 -1.25 0.74 -16.98
CA TYR A 79 -2.30 1.63 -16.53
C TYR A 79 -1.93 2.25 -15.19
N ARG A 80 -2.03 3.57 -15.11
CA ARG A 80 -1.57 4.33 -13.95
C ARG A 80 -2.72 5.16 -13.37
N PRO A 81 -3.01 5.08 -12.07
CA PRO A 81 -4.02 5.95 -11.45
C PRO A 81 -3.70 7.44 -11.58
N GLU A 82 -2.42 7.82 -11.59
CA GLU A 82 -2.00 9.23 -11.61
C GLU A 82 -0.69 9.48 -12.37
N ASP A 83 -0.46 10.74 -12.76
CA ASP A 83 0.79 11.30 -13.25
C ASP A 83 1.88 11.40 -12.17
N TYR A 84 2.44 10.26 -11.78
CA TYR A 84 3.78 10.18 -11.24
C TYR A 84 4.85 10.60 -12.27
N LYS A 85 5.49 11.76 -12.05
CA LYS A 85 6.48 12.38 -12.97
C LYS A 85 7.78 11.57 -13.15
N LYS A 86 8.08 10.63 -12.25
CA LYS A 86 9.32 9.83 -12.24
C LYS A 86 9.16 8.41 -12.82
N TRP A 87 8.04 8.13 -13.48
CA TRP A 87 7.72 6.78 -13.96
C TRP A 87 8.65 6.29 -15.07
N LEU A 88 8.86 4.96 -15.09
CA LEU A 88 9.54 4.15 -16.10
C LEU A 88 9.50 4.79 -17.50
N SER A 89 10.65 4.89 -18.15
CA SER A 89 10.81 5.16 -19.60
C SER A 89 10.26 4.04 -20.50
N LEU A 90 9.23 3.32 -20.04
CA LEU A 90 8.51 2.31 -20.81
C LEU A 90 7.54 3.01 -21.76
N SER A 91 7.67 2.72 -23.05
CA SER A 91 7.05 3.44 -24.16
C SER A 91 5.53 3.26 -24.32
N SER A 92 4.85 2.57 -23.41
CA SER A 92 3.41 2.25 -23.53
C SER A 92 2.68 2.41 -22.19
N GLN A 93 2.22 3.62 -21.91
CA GLN A 93 1.56 3.97 -20.64
C GLN A 93 0.23 4.71 -20.89
N VAL A 94 -0.69 4.51 -19.95
CA VAL A 94 -2.02 5.10 -19.98
C VAL A 94 -2.31 5.69 -18.60
N ASN A 95 -2.44 7.02 -18.53
CA ASN A 95 -2.90 7.68 -17.31
C ASN A 95 -4.44 7.58 -17.21
N LEU A 96 -4.92 7.05 -16.11
CA LEU A 96 -6.33 6.82 -15.84
C LEU A 96 -7.01 8.01 -15.14
N HIS A 97 -6.24 8.97 -14.63
CA HIS A 97 -6.72 10.16 -13.91
C HIS A 97 -7.66 9.81 -12.74
N TRP A 98 -7.32 8.75 -12.00
CA TRP A 98 -8.00 8.34 -10.77
C TRP A 98 -7.43 9.03 -9.53
N GLY A 99 -6.21 9.56 -9.60
CA GLY A 99 -5.53 10.25 -8.50
C GLY A 99 -4.72 9.31 -7.62
N TYR A 100 -4.11 9.89 -6.57
CA TYR A 100 -3.07 9.23 -5.77
C TYR A 100 -3.61 8.30 -4.66
N GLY A 101 -4.55 8.81 -3.87
CA GLY A 101 -5.03 8.17 -2.64
C GLY A 101 -6.20 7.22 -2.89
N TYR A 102 -6.47 6.33 -1.93
CA TYR A 102 -7.64 5.46 -1.99
C TYR A 102 -8.95 6.25 -2.10
N ASP A 103 -9.04 7.40 -1.43
CA ASP A 103 -10.16 8.33 -1.56
C ASP A 103 -10.36 8.79 -3.01
N SER A 104 -9.29 9.24 -3.66
CA SER A 104 -9.31 9.73 -5.03
C SER A 104 -9.63 8.60 -6.02
N ILE A 105 -8.96 7.44 -5.86
CA ILE A 105 -9.17 6.27 -6.71
C ILE A 105 -10.64 5.82 -6.63
N LEU A 106 -11.21 5.74 -5.43
CA LEU A 106 -12.60 5.34 -5.21
C LEU A 106 -13.62 6.46 -5.48
N GLY A 107 -13.18 7.70 -5.72
CA GLY A 107 -14.06 8.85 -5.91
C GLY A 107 -14.87 9.21 -4.66
N VAL A 108 -14.27 9.08 -3.48
CA VAL A 108 -14.88 9.42 -2.18
C VAL A 108 -14.10 10.53 -1.48
N ASN A 109 -14.77 11.31 -0.63
CA ASN A 109 -14.17 12.51 -0.01
C ASN A 109 -13.80 12.30 1.47
N SER A 110 -13.86 11.07 1.99
CA SER A 110 -13.57 10.78 3.40
C SER A 110 -13.12 9.34 3.62
N HIS A 111 -12.42 9.10 4.74
CA HIS A 111 -12.03 7.76 5.22
C HIS A 111 -13.23 6.87 5.47
N GLU A 112 -14.31 7.45 6.01
CA GLU A 112 -15.56 6.74 6.19
C GLU A 112 -16.18 6.35 4.85
N GLY A 113 -15.97 7.18 3.83
CA GLY A 113 -16.27 6.86 2.44
C GLY A 113 -15.48 5.65 1.94
N ILE A 114 -14.16 5.59 2.18
CA ILE A 114 -13.32 4.43 1.80
C ILE A 114 -13.83 3.15 2.46
N VAL A 115 -14.02 3.19 3.79
CA VAL A 115 -14.53 2.06 4.57
C VAL A 115 -15.91 1.63 4.09
N GLY A 116 -16.85 2.57 3.94
CA GLY A 116 -18.20 2.30 3.48
C GLY A 116 -18.22 1.72 2.06
N LYS A 117 -17.35 2.22 1.17
CA LYS A 117 -17.23 1.76 -0.21
C LYS A 117 -16.71 0.33 -0.29
N LEU A 118 -15.61 0.03 0.40
CA LEU A 118 -15.08 -1.33 0.41
C LEU A 118 -16.06 -2.31 1.08
N ALA A 119 -16.83 -1.86 2.08
CA ALA A 119 -17.87 -2.68 2.70
C ALA A 119 -19.08 -2.93 1.79
N SER A 120 -19.48 -1.96 0.95
CA SER A 120 -20.62 -2.14 0.03
C SER A 120 -20.27 -2.98 -1.20
N GLU A 121 -19.04 -2.87 -1.70
CA GLU A 121 -18.64 -3.47 -2.97
C GLU A 121 -17.93 -4.81 -2.86
N THR A 122 -17.62 -5.24 -1.64
CA THR A 122 -16.90 -6.50 -1.41
C THR A 122 -17.62 -7.37 -0.39
N GLN A 123 -17.42 -8.69 -0.50
CA GLN A 123 -17.83 -9.63 0.54
C GLN A 123 -16.79 -9.69 1.69
N GLY A 124 -16.05 -8.60 1.90
CA GLY A 124 -14.86 -8.56 2.74
C GLY A 124 -13.57 -8.83 1.96
N LEU A 125 -12.47 -8.27 2.44
CA LEU A 125 -11.13 -8.51 1.93
C LEU A 125 -10.70 -9.94 2.29
N GLY A 126 -10.42 -10.74 1.27
CA GLY A 126 -10.12 -12.16 1.40
C GLY A 126 -9.94 -12.79 0.02
N LYS A 127 -9.82 -14.11 -0.03
CA LYS A 127 -9.51 -14.89 -1.22
C LYS A 127 -10.47 -14.65 -2.39
N THR A 128 -11.78 -14.66 -2.15
CA THR A 128 -12.78 -14.39 -3.19
C THR A 128 -12.62 -13.00 -3.79
N THR A 129 -12.42 -11.99 -2.93
CA THR A 129 -12.19 -10.60 -3.36
C THR A 129 -10.88 -10.46 -4.13
N ALA A 130 -9.79 -11.11 -3.69
CA ALA A 130 -8.52 -11.10 -4.41
C ALA A 130 -8.64 -11.74 -5.80
N VAL A 131 -9.29 -12.91 -5.90
CA VAL A 131 -9.51 -13.60 -7.18
C VAL A 131 -10.35 -12.73 -8.12
N ASN A 132 -11.44 -12.15 -7.62
CA ASN A 132 -12.30 -11.28 -8.41
C ASN A 132 -11.56 -10.01 -8.85
N ALA A 133 -10.78 -9.39 -7.97
CA ALA A 133 -9.98 -8.22 -8.31
C ALA A 133 -8.97 -8.52 -9.43
N VAL A 134 -8.27 -9.66 -9.37
CA VAL A 134 -7.36 -10.09 -10.46
C VAL A 134 -8.13 -10.30 -11.76
N ARG A 135 -9.30 -10.94 -11.73
CA ARG A 135 -10.15 -11.12 -12.92
C ARG A 135 -10.60 -9.79 -13.51
N VAL A 136 -11.05 -8.84 -12.68
CA VAL A 136 -11.47 -7.50 -13.12
C VAL A 136 -10.31 -6.76 -13.78
N LEU A 137 -9.15 -6.66 -13.12
CA LEU A 137 -8.01 -5.93 -13.67
C LEU A 137 -7.40 -6.62 -14.91
N SER A 138 -7.40 -7.95 -14.97
CA SER A 138 -6.90 -8.69 -16.15
C SER A 138 -7.68 -8.36 -17.43
N ARG A 139 -8.99 -8.09 -17.30
CA ARG A 139 -9.90 -7.75 -18.40
C ARG A 139 -10.02 -6.26 -18.62
N PHE A 140 -9.37 -5.45 -17.80
CA PHE A 140 -9.44 -4.00 -17.89
C PHE A 140 -9.01 -3.52 -19.27
N ARG A 141 -9.88 -2.71 -19.89
CA ARG A 141 -9.61 -2.00 -21.14
C ARG A 141 -10.12 -0.57 -20.99
N PRO A 142 -9.25 0.44 -20.99
CA PRO A 142 -9.70 1.81 -21.04
C PRO A 142 -10.39 2.05 -22.39
N HIS A 143 -11.53 2.72 -22.35
CA HIS A 143 -12.19 3.24 -23.52
C HIS A 143 -11.49 4.52 -23.96
N VAL A 144 -10.72 4.42 -25.05
CA VAL A 144 -10.04 5.54 -25.69
C VAL A 144 -10.91 5.98 -26.88
N LEU A 145 -11.38 7.23 -26.87
CA LEU A 145 -12.07 7.84 -28.01
C LEU A 145 -11.16 8.93 -28.59
N LEU A 146 -10.93 8.90 -29.90
CA LEU A 146 -10.16 9.92 -30.62
C LEU A 146 -8.75 10.19 -30.05
N GLY A 147 -8.11 9.17 -29.48
CA GLY A 147 -6.76 9.29 -28.90
C GLY A 147 -6.72 9.84 -27.47
N GLU A 148 -7.87 10.18 -26.87
CA GLU A 148 -7.97 10.60 -25.48
C GLU A 148 -8.68 9.53 -24.65
N LEU A 149 -8.19 9.32 -23.42
CA LEU A 149 -9.01 8.60 -22.45
C LEU A 149 -10.22 9.44 -22.15
N VAL A 150 -11.40 8.92 -22.50
CA VAL A 150 -12.62 9.45 -21.94
C VAL A 150 -12.54 9.16 -20.45
N ALA A 151 -12.51 10.21 -19.62
CA ALA A 151 -12.59 10.13 -18.18
C ALA A 151 -13.90 9.40 -17.82
N GLY A 152 -13.81 8.08 -17.79
CA GLY A 152 -14.95 7.20 -17.80
C GLY A 152 -15.51 7.06 -16.41
N GLY A 153 -16.07 8.14 -15.87
CA GLY A 153 -16.71 8.28 -14.54
C GLY A 153 -16.88 6.98 -13.74
N ASP A 154 -18.11 6.48 -13.63
CA ASP A 154 -18.43 5.20 -13.00
C ASP A 154 -18.07 3.97 -13.87
N LYS A 155 -17.59 4.16 -15.10
CA LYS A 155 -17.34 3.08 -16.07
C LYS A 155 -16.18 2.16 -15.66
N TYR A 156 -15.24 2.67 -14.86
CA TYR A 156 -14.10 1.91 -14.34
C TYR A 156 -14.22 1.61 -12.85
N TYR A 157 -15.44 1.69 -12.32
CA TYR A 157 -15.72 1.53 -10.91
C TYR A 157 -15.15 0.23 -10.33
N ASP A 158 -15.48 -0.90 -10.93
CA ASP A 158 -15.03 -2.22 -10.47
C ASP A 158 -13.50 -2.31 -10.48
N ALA A 159 -12.83 -1.68 -11.45
CA ALA A 159 -11.38 -1.67 -11.55
C ALA A 159 -10.71 -0.81 -10.48
N ARG A 160 -11.31 0.32 -10.12
CA ARG A 160 -10.85 1.17 -8.99
C ARG A 160 -10.94 0.42 -7.68
N VAL A 161 -12.08 -0.22 -7.41
CA VAL A 161 -12.29 -1.05 -6.21
C VAL A 161 -11.29 -2.21 -6.19
N ALA A 162 -11.15 -2.95 -7.30
CA ALA A 162 -10.21 -4.05 -7.42
C ALA A 162 -8.75 -3.63 -7.13
N LEU A 163 -8.33 -2.47 -7.66
CA LEU A 163 -6.98 -1.94 -7.42
C LEU A 163 -6.76 -1.60 -5.95
N VAL A 164 -7.72 -0.96 -5.28
CA VAL A 164 -7.62 -0.63 -3.85
C VAL A 164 -7.61 -1.90 -3.00
N CYS A 165 -8.47 -2.87 -3.28
CA CYS A 165 -8.47 -4.15 -2.58
C CYS A 165 -7.10 -4.84 -2.64
N LEU A 166 -6.50 -4.95 -3.83
CA LEU A 166 -5.17 -5.56 -3.98
C LEU A 166 -4.07 -4.71 -3.32
N SER A 167 -4.19 -3.39 -3.36
CA SER A 167 -3.23 -2.49 -2.70
C SER A 167 -3.22 -2.70 -1.19
N VAL A 168 -4.40 -2.79 -0.56
CA VAL A 168 -4.52 -3.10 0.88
C VAL A 168 -3.95 -4.49 1.19
N MET A 169 -4.38 -5.50 0.43
CA MET A 169 -4.02 -6.90 0.70
C MET A 169 -2.53 -7.19 0.49
N VAL A 170 -1.88 -6.52 -0.47
CA VAL A 170 -0.47 -6.74 -0.81
C VAL A 170 0.45 -5.75 -0.10
N CYS A 171 0.20 -4.46 -0.29
CA CYS A 171 1.12 -3.41 0.16
C CYS A 171 0.90 -3.04 1.62
N ASP A 172 -0.33 -2.78 2.04
CA ASP A 172 -0.60 -2.37 3.42
C ASP A 172 -0.37 -3.52 4.40
N SER A 173 -0.69 -4.76 4.03
CA SER A 173 -0.30 -5.96 4.80
C SER A 173 1.21 -6.14 4.92
N ALA A 174 2.01 -5.67 3.95
CA ALA A 174 3.47 -5.72 4.08
C ALA A 174 4.02 -4.64 5.01
N LYS A 175 3.34 -3.48 5.09
CA LYS A 175 3.73 -2.35 5.93
C LYS A 175 3.28 -2.50 7.39
N LEU A 176 2.10 -3.08 7.62
CA LEU A 176 1.38 -3.00 8.90
C LEU A 176 0.96 -4.37 9.42
N ASN A 177 1.38 -4.71 10.65
CA ASN A 177 1.02 -5.97 11.30
C ASN A 177 -0.50 -6.13 11.51
N PRO A 178 -1.26 -5.10 11.92
CA PRO A 178 -2.71 -5.23 12.10
C PRO A 178 -3.41 -5.58 10.78
N VAL A 179 -3.02 -4.95 9.67
CA VAL A 179 -3.58 -5.24 8.34
C VAL A 179 -3.28 -6.68 7.95
N LEU A 180 -2.02 -7.12 8.08
CA LEU A 180 -1.62 -8.50 7.78
C LEU A 180 -2.46 -9.51 8.56
N LYS A 181 -2.51 -9.39 9.89
CA LYS A 181 -3.25 -10.32 10.76
C LYS A 181 -4.74 -10.34 10.44
N HIS A 182 -5.30 -9.17 10.14
CA HIS A 182 -6.70 -9.05 9.76
C HIS A 182 -6.98 -9.81 8.47
N ILE A 183 -6.18 -9.60 7.43
CA ILE A 183 -6.30 -10.30 6.15
C ILE A 183 -6.04 -11.81 6.29
N GLU A 184 -5.06 -12.22 7.09
CA GLU A 184 -4.78 -13.65 7.36
C GLU A 184 -5.98 -14.32 8.05
N SER A 185 -6.56 -13.69 9.08
CA SER A 185 -7.74 -14.23 9.75
C SER A 185 -8.98 -14.28 8.85
N GLY A 186 -9.11 -13.30 7.96
CA GLY A 186 -10.20 -13.17 6.99
C GLY A 186 -9.96 -13.88 5.67
N TRP A 187 -8.85 -14.61 5.50
CA TRP A 187 -8.42 -15.01 4.17
C TRP A 187 -9.45 -15.88 3.45
N GLU A 188 -10.03 -16.89 4.12
CA GLU A 188 -10.99 -17.78 3.46
C GLU A 188 -12.42 -17.19 3.40
N ASN A 189 -12.85 -16.45 4.42
CA ASN A 189 -14.26 -16.01 4.55
C ASN A 189 -14.49 -14.52 4.26
N GLY A 190 -13.44 -13.74 4.05
CA GLY A 190 -13.48 -12.30 3.96
C GLY A 190 -13.45 -11.62 5.34
N THR A 191 -12.89 -10.42 5.37
CA THR A 191 -12.93 -9.53 6.54
C THR A 191 -13.19 -8.08 6.13
N GLY A 192 -13.94 -7.33 6.94
CA GLY A 192 -14.28 -5.95 6.61
C GLY A 192 -13.08 -5.01 6.68
N HIS A 193 -13.00 -4.02 5.79
CA HIS A 193 -12.07 -2.90 5.96
C HIS A 193 -12.59 -2.00 7.09
N THR A 194 -11.81 -1.78 8.15
CA THR A 194 -12.29 -1.04 9.34
C THR A 194 -11.73 0.38 9.40
N LYS A 195 -12.41 1.26 10.15
CA LYS A 195 -11.92 2.62 10.42
C LYS A 195 -10.56 2.62 11.12
N GLU A 196 -10.31 1.62 11.97
CA GLU A 196 -9.05 1.48 12.68
C GLU A 196 -7.89 1.18 11.72
N LEU A 197 -8.07 0.19 10.83
CA LEU A 197 -7.06 -0.16 9.83
C LEU A 197 -6.78 1.01 8.88
N GLU A 198 -7.82 1.71 8.44
CA GLU A 198 -7.69 2.92 7.64
C GLU A 198 -6.91 4.02 8.38
N GLY A 199 -7.12 4.14 9.69
CA GLY A 199 -6.35 5.02 10.57
C GLY A 199 -4.85 4.71 10.53
N TYR A 200 -4.46 3.43 10.65
CA TYR A 200 -3.05 3.02 10.56
C TYR A 200 -2.46 3.22 9.16
N ILE A 201 -3.18 2.81 8.10
CA ILE A 201 -2.75 2.93 6.70
C ILE A 201 -2.41 4.38 6.37
N LYS A 202 -3.31 5.31 6.69
CA LYS A 202 -3.10 6.73 6.42
C LYS A 202 -1.93 7.32 7.20
N ASN A 203 -1.72 6.89 8.44
CA ASN A 203 -0.70 7.46 9.30
C ASN A 203 0.64 6.72 9.22
N TRP A 204 0.81 5.74 8.34
CA TRP A 204 2.03 4.94 8.24
C TRP A 204 3.33 5.78 8.14
N ASN A 205 3.37 6.82 7.29
CA ASN A 205 4.52 7.73 7.20
C ASN A 205 4.78 8.50 8.50
N ARG A 206 3.71 8.91 9.20
CA ARG A 206 3.79 9.63 10.47
C ARG A 206 4.26 8.72 11.61
N ILE A 207 3.79 7.47 11.64
CA ILE A 207 4.26 6.47 12.61
C ILE A 207 5.74 6.16 12.36
N SER A 208 6.12 5.96 11.10
CA SER A 208 7.53 5.74 10.71
C SER A 208 8.43 6.92 11.10
N SER A 209 7.99 8.16 10.83
CA SER A 209 8.72 9.37 11.21
C SER A 209 8.88 9.48 12.74
N ALA A 210 7.84 9.15 13.51
CA ALA A 210 7.92 9.17 14.97
C ALA A 210 8.90 8.13 15.53
N LEU A 211 8.97 6.94 14.94
CA LEU A 211 9.96 5.93 15.28
C LEU A 211 11.38 6.36 14.91
N LEU A 212 11.57 7.02 13.76
CA LEU A 212 12.86 7.58 13.35
C LEU A 212 13.33 8.68 14.31
N ASP A 213 12.46 9.62 14.66
CA ASP A 213 12.79 10.69 15.62
C ASP A 213 13.15 10.12 17.00
N TRP A 214 12.43 9.09 17.44
CA TRP A 214 12.72 8.39 18.69
C TRP A 214 14.06 7.65 18.64
N LYS A 215 14.39 6.99 17.52
CA LYS A 215 15.71 6.38 17.29
C LYS A 215 16.84 7.40 17.36
N GLU A 216 16.66 8.58 16.77
CA GLU A 216 17.69 9.63 16.76
C GLU A 216 17.95 10.26 18.12
N ASP A 217 16.92 10.36 18.97
CA ASP A 217 17.09 10.77 20.38
C ASP A 217 17.64 9.64 21.26
N SER A 218 18.35 8.67 20.67
CA SER A 218 18.84 7.45 21.33
C SER A 218 17.76 6.77 22.18
N TYR A 219 16.53 6.72 21.68
CA TYR A 219 15.38 6.10 22.33
C TYR A 219 14.95 6.74 23.67
N ARG A 220 15.36 7.98 23.96
CA ARG A 220 15.10 8.63 25.25
C ARG A 220 13.67 9.18 25.37
N THR A 221 13.19 9.86 24.35
CA THR A 221 11.91 10.58 24.43
C THR A 221 10.97 10.21 23.29
N TRP A 222 9.78 9.70 23.62
CA TRP A 222 8.69 9.60 22.65
C TRP A 222 7.93 10.93 22.58
N MET A 223 8.06 11.62 21.44
CA MET A 223 7.36 12.89 21.22
C MET A 223 5.86 12.64 21.01
N LYS A 224 5.03 13.32 21.82
CA LYS A 224 3.58 13.28 21.66
C LYS A 224 3.15 13.76 20.28
N ASP A 225 2.23 13.02 19.66
CA ASP A 225 1.58 13.41 18.41
C ASP A 225 0.09 13.12 18.55
N GLU A 226 -0.73 14.17 18.62
CA GLU A 226 -2.17 14.02 18.83
C GLU A 226 -2.86 13.16 17.78
N ARG A 227 -2.34 13.11 16.54
CA ARG A 227 -2.94 12.26 15.49
C ARG A 227 -2.63 10.79 15.73
N LEU A 228 -1.44 10.48 16.24
CA LEU A 228 -1.07 9.13 16.63
C LEU A 228 -1.84 8.68 17.88
N GLU A 229 -1.97 9.56 18.88
CA GLU A 229 -2.72 9.24 20.11
C GLU A 229 -4.20 8.93 19.81
N ARG A 230 -4.80 9.64 18.84
CA ARG A 230 -6.19 9.41 18.39
C ARG A 230 -6.40 8.04 17.74
N ILE A 231 -5.37 7.45 17.15
CA ILE A 231 -5.41 6.09 16.59
C ILE A 231 -4.82 5.05 17.55
N GLY A 232 -4.64 5.41 18.83
CA GLY A 232 -4.20 4.49 19.87
C GLY A 232 -2.68 4.33 20.00
N ILE A 233 -1.88 5.08 19.26
CA ILE A 233 -0.41 5.03 19.33
C ILE A 233 0.09 6.12 20.27
N LYS A 234 0.45 5.73 21.50
CA LYS A 234 0.87 6.65 22.57
C LYS A 234 2.32 6.43 22.99
N SER A 235 2.92 5.33 22.56
CA SER A 235 4.29 4.98 22.87
C SER A 235 5.03 4.34 21.68
N PRO A 236 6.35 4.18 21.75
CA PRO A 236 7.11 3.43 20.76
C PRO A 236 6.64 1.97 20.64
N GLU A 237 6.25 1.33 21.74
CA GLU A 237 5.74 -0.05 21.76
C GLU A 237 4.46 -0.17 20.93
N ASP A 238 3.50 0.75 21.11
CA ASP A 238 2.28 0.78 20.31
C ASP A 238 2.60 0.92 18.81
N ALA A 239 3.56 1.80 18.48
CA ALA A 239 3.99 2.03 17.10
C ALA A 239 4.66 0.79 16.48
N LEU A 240 5.53 0.11 17.23
CA LEU A 240 6.21 -1.12 16.82
C LEU A 240 5.24 -2.32 16.72
N ASP A 241 4.16 -2.32 17.49
CA ASP A 241 3.13 -3.35 17.33
C ASP A 241 2.32 -3.15 16.05
N VAL A 242 2.15 -1.90 15.61
CA VAL A 242 1.42 -1.54 14.39
C VAL A 242 2.28 -1.69 13.14
N VAL A 243 3.47 -1.09 13.10
CA VAL A 243 4.31 -1.06 11.89
C VAL A 243 5.17 -2.31 11.81
N HIS A 244 5.34 -2.82 10.60
CA HIS A 244 6.29 -3.89 10.30
C HIS A 244 7.47 -3.37 9.47
N LEU A 245 7.19 -2.52 8.48
CA LEU A 245 8.19 -1.92 7.60
C LEU A 245 8.03 -0.40 7.66
N CYS A 246 9.09 0.31 7.99
CA CYS A 246 9.06 1.75 8.18
C CYS A 246 9.46 2.48 6.89
N SER A 247 8.81 3.60 6.59
CA SER A 247 9.32 4.54 5.59
C SER A 247 10.63 5.15 6.10
N ALA A 248 11.61 5.32 5.22
CA ALA A 248 12.80 6.13 5.50
C ALA A 248 12.59 7.61 5.18
N GLU A 249 11.48 7.97 4.54
CA GLU A 249 11.14 9.37 4.29
C GLU A 249 10.68 10.04 5.58
N ARG A 250 11.28 11.19 5.90
CA ARG A 250 10.94 11.97 7.09
C ARG A 250 9.87 12.98 6.74
N MET A 251 8.74 12.93 7.44
CA MET A 251 7.82 14.06 7.43
C MET A 251 8.43 15.19 8.28
N HIS A 252 8.81 16.30 7.66
CA HIS A 252 9.14 17.51 8.40
C HIS A 252 7.93 17.91 9.25
N ARG A 253 8.05 17.80 10.58
CA ARG A 253 7.06 18.33 11.52
C ARG A 253 7.21 19.85 11.50
N PHE A 254 6.20 20.56 10.98
CA PHE A 254 6.04 21.99 11.19
C PHE A 254 5.41 22.25 12.56
#